data_AF-A0A836ZQE7-F1
#
_entry.id   AF-A0A836ZQE7-F1
#
_cell.length_a   1.000
_cell.length_b   1.000
_cell.length_c   1.000
_cell.angle_alpha   90.00
_cell.angle_beta   90.00
_cell.angle_gamma   90.00
#
_symmetry.space_group_name_H-M   'P 1'
#
loop_
_entity.id
_entity.type
_entity.pdbx_description
1 polymer ?
#
loop_
_entity_poly.entity_id
_entity_poly.type
_entity_poly.pdbx_seq_one_letter_code
_entity_poly.pdbx_strand_id
1 'polypeptide(L)'
;MNPNYLDFEQPIADLEAKIQELRKASTGPAVNVETEVRALRDKLRVRTAQIFRDLSAWQVSQLARHPQRPYTLDYINTICDEFQELAGDRAYADDKAIVGGLGRIDGRPVVIIGHQKGRDTKTKVARNFGMPR
;
A
#
# COMPACT_ATOMS: atom_id res chain seq x y z
N MET A 1 16.15 3.33 8.68
CA MET A 1 15.41 2.77 7.53
C MET A 1 14.21 3.67 7.26
N ASN A 2 14.05 4.14 6.02
CA ASN A 2 12.83 4.84 5.61
C ASN A 2 11.68 3.82 5.65
N PRO A 3 10.60 4.01 6.44
CA PRO A 3 9.52 3.04 6.59
C PRO A 3 8.72 2.77 5.30
N ASN A 4 9.06 3.47 4.21
CA ASN A 4 8.35 3.43 2.94
C ASN A 4 9.00 2.54 1.87
N TYR A 5 10.23 2.07 2.08
CA TYR A 5 10.95 1.26 1.09
C TYR A 5 11.61 0.04 1.72
N LEU A 6 11.59 -1.08 1.01
CA LEU A 6 12.35 -2.28 1.34
C LEU A 6 13.80 -2.17 0.87
N ASP A 7 14.67 -3.05 1.37
CA ASP A 7 16.12 -3.01 1.06
C ASP A 7 16.38 -3.18 -0.44
N PHE A 8 15.59 -4.01 -1.13
CA PHE A 8 15.72 -4.22 -2.57
C PHE A 8 15.10 -3.09 -3.41
N GLU A 9 14.35 -2.18 -2.79
CA GLU A 9 13.73 -1.02 -3.43
C GLU A 9 14.62 0.24 -3.35
N GLN A 10 15.76 0.19 -2.65
CA GLN A 10 16.68 1.33 -2.57
C GLN A 10 17.06 1.94 -3.94
N PRO A 11 17.35 1.14 -5.00
CA PRO A 11 17.64 1.70 -6.32
C PRO A 11 16.47 2.51 -6.92
N ILE A 12 15.23 2.20 -6.53
CA ILE A 12 14.03 2.93 -6.94
C ILE A 12 13.95 4.24 -6.14
N ALA A 13 14.16 4.17 -4.83
CA ALA A 13 14.17 5.33 -3.94
C ALA A 13 15.22 6.36 -4.35
N ASP A 14 16.43 5.93 -4.73
CA ASP A 14 17.51 6.81 -5.19
C ASP A 14 17.14 7.55 -6.49
N LEU A 15 16.50 6.85 -7.43
CA LEU A 15 16.04 7.44 -8.68
C LEU A 15 14.88 8.43 -8.45
N GLU A 16 13.95 8.10 -7.55
CA GLU A 16 12.87 9.01 -7.15
C GLU A 16 13.42 10.26 -6.45
N ALA A 17 14.39 10.11 -5.55
CA ALA A 17 15.05 11.23 -4.88
C ALA A 17 15.72 12.15 -5.91
N LYS A 18 16.45 11.59 -6.88
CA LYS A 18 17.10 12.36 -7.95
C LYS A 18 16.08 13.11 -8.83
N ILE A 19 14.95 12.48 -9.15
CA ILE A 19 13.85 13.14 -9.89
C ILE A 19 13.27 14.31 -9.08
N GLN A 20 13.09 14.14 -7.77
CA GLN A 20 12.57 15.20 -6.90
C GLN A 20 13.57 16.35 -6.73
N GLU A 21 14.85 16.07 -6.63
CA GLU A 21 15.91 17.09 -6.58
C GLU A 21 15.94 17.92 -7.86
N LEU A 22 15.95 17.28 -9.03
CA LEU A 22 15.93 17.97 -10.32
C LEU A 22 14.69 18.85 -10.50
N ARG A 23 13.54 18.41 -9.99
CA ARG A 23 12.31 19.21 -9.98
C ARG A 23 12.39 20.42 -9.06
N LYS A 24 13.02 20.28 -7.89
CA LYS A 24 13.19 21.38 -6.93
C LYS A 24 14.24 22.38 -7.37
N ALA A 25 15.28 21.93 -8.07
CA ALA A 25 16.38 22.76 -8.58
C ALA A 25 16.04 23.54 -9.86
N SER A 26 14.75 23.73 -10.18
CA SER A 26 14.26 24.45 -11.36
C SER A 26 14.56 25.96 -11.28
N THR A 27 15.84 26.33 -11.44
CA THR A 27 16.34 27.72 -11.49
C THR A 27 17.15 27.97 -12.79
N GLY A 28 16.93 27.16 -13.83
CA GLY A 28 17.64 27.23 -15.12
C GLY A 28 16.71 27.04 -16.33
N PRO A 29 17.24 26.98 -17.58
CA PRO A 29 16.42 26.88 -18.78
C PRO A 29 15.53 25.63 -18.74
N ALA A 30 14.22 25.86 -18.59
CA ALA A 30 13.19 24.88 -18.25
C ALA A 30 13.17 23.63 -19.17
N VAL A 31 13.61 23.78 -20.43
CA VAL A 31 13.54 22.75 -21.47
C VAL A 31 14.49 21.56 -21.22
N ASN A 32 15.68 21.80 -20.63
CA ASN A 32 16.64 20.72 -20.38
C ASN A 32 16.23 19.85 -19.19
N VAL A 33 15.67 20.46 -18.14
CA VAL A 33 15.25 19.77 -16.92
C VAL A 33 14.11 18.79 -17.19
N GLU A 34 13.12 19.18 -18.00
CA GLU A 34 11.99 18.31 -18.32
C GLU A 34 12.42 17.06 -19.11
N THR A 35 13.36 17.21 -20.04
CA THR A 35 13.89 16.11 -20.85
C THR A 35 14.65 15.10 -19.98
N GLU A 36 15.48 15.59 -19.06
CA GLU A 36 16.23 14.74 -18.13
C GLU A 36 15.31 14.04 -17.12
N VAL A 37 14.32 14.75 -16.58
CA VAL A 37 13.28 14.18 -15.70
C VAL A 37 12.51 13.07 -16.42
N ARG A 38 12.18 13.25 -17.70
CA ARG A 38 11.53 12.21 -18.50
C ARG A 38 12.41 10.98 -18.65
N ALA A 39 13.68 11.15 -19.02
CA ALA A 39 14.62 10.04 -19.15
C ALA A 39 14.80 9.27 -17.81
N LEU A 40 14.87 9.97 -16.68
CA LEU A 40 14.96 9.34 -15.37
C LEU A 40 13.68 8.59 -14.98
N ARG A 41 12.50 9.12 -15.34
CA ARG A 41 11.22 8.42 -15.14
C ARG A 41 11.12 7.14 -15.96
N ASP A 42 11.57 7.18 -17.21
CA ASP A 42 11.60 5.98 -18.06
C ASP A 42 12.56 4.93 -17.47
N LYS A 43 13.74 5.37 -17.00
CA LYS A 43 14.70 4.51 -16.31
C LYS A 43 14.13 3.92 -15.01
N LEU A 44 13.43 4.74 -14.21
CA LEU A 44 12.73 4.31 -13.01
C LEU A 44 11.71 3.22 -13.36
N ARG A 45 10.85 3.45 -14.36
CA ARG A 45 9.84 2.47 -14.79
C ARG A 45 10.47 1.13 -15.18
N VAL A 46 11.51 1.15 -16.01
CA VAL A 46 12.21 -0.08 -16.46
C VAL A 46 12.85 -0.79 -15.28
N ARG A 47 13.52 -0.04 -14.39
CA ARG A 47 14.21 -0.62 -13.24
C ARG A 47 13.25 -1.24 -12.23
N THR A 48 12.14 -0.56 -11.93
CA THR A 48 11.07 -1.09 -11.10
C THR A 48 10.54 -2.40 -11.68
N ALA A 49 10.19 -2.42 -12.98
CA ALA A 49 9.70 -3.64 -13.63
C ALA A 49 10.69 -4.81 -13.53
N GLN A 50 12.00 -4.53 -13.68
CA GLN A 50 13.05 -5.55 -13.56
C GLN A 50 13.14 -6.10 -12.12
N ILE A 51 13.17 -5.23 -11.11
CA ILE A 51 13.28 -5.64 -9.70
C ILE A 51 12.08 -6.50 -9.29
N PHE A 52 10.85 -6.07 -9.61
CA PHE A 52 9.64 -6.79 -9.22
C PHE A 52 9.42 -8.08 -10.03
N ARG A 53 10.01 -8.22 -11.22
CA ARG A 53 9.97 -9.45 -12.02
C ARG A 53 10.83 -10.56 -11.42
N ASP A 54 11.99 -10.22 -10.87
CA ASP A 54 13.01 -11.18 -10.44
C ASP A 54 13.11 -11.29 -8.90
N LEU A 55 11.99 -11.10 -8.19
CA LEU A 55 11.95 -11.19 -6.72
C LEU A 55 12.24 -12.61 -6.24
N SER A 56 13.14 -12.72 -5.26
CA SER A 56 13.35 -13.96 -4.51
C SER A 56 12.18 -14.25 -3.57
N ALA A 57 12.03 -15.51 -3.15
CA ALA A 57 10.98 -15.93 -2.22
C ALA A 57 10.99 -15.13 -0.90
N TRP A 58 12.17 -14.76 -0.40
CA TRP A 58 12.30 -13.91 0.78
C TRP A 58 11.79 -12.49 0.54
N GLN A 59 12.15 -11.88 -0.58
CA GLN A 59 11.70 -10.53 -0.95
C GLN A 59 10.19 -10.47 -1.15
N VAL A 60 9.57 -11.51 -1.73
CA VAL A 60 8.11 -11.62 -1.82
C VAL A 60 7.45 -11.65 -0.43
N SER A 61 8.03 -12.37 0.53
CA SER A 61 7.55 -12.38 1.92
C SER A 61 7.67 -11.01 2.59
N GLN A 62 8.77 -10.29 2.34
CA GLN A 62 8.95 -8.92 2.81
C GLN A 62 7.91 -7.97 2.21
N LEU A 63 7.65 -8.06 0.90
CA LEU A 63 6.64 -7.26 0.20
C LEU A 63 5.22 -7.54 0.72
N ALA A 64 4.91 -8.80 1.01
CA ALA A 64 3.65 -9.18 1.64
C ALA A 64 3.47 -8.53 3.04
N ARG A 65 4.57 -8.12 3.69
CA ARG A 65 4.58 -7.46 5.00
C ARG A 65 4.90 -5.97 4.91
N HIS A 66 4.86 -5.39 3.70
CA HIS A 66 5.19 -4.00 3.48
C HIS A 66 4.35 -3.08 4.40
N PRO A 67 4.95 -2.10 5.10
CA PRO A 67 4.24 -1.23 6.03
C PRO A 67 3.09 -0.45 5.38
N GLN A 68 3.20 -0.13 4.09
CA GLN A 68 2.17 0.57 3.32
C GLN A 68 1.23 -0.37 2.54
N ARG A 69 1.35 -1.70 2.69
CA ARG A 69 0.47 -2.65 2.00
C ARG A 69 -1.01 -2.31 2.30
N PRO A 70 -1.88 -2.21 1.28
CA PRO A 70 -3.31 -2.00 1.50
C PRO A 70 -3.94 -3.18 2.27
N TYR A 71 -4.82 -2.86 3.21
CA TYR A 71 -5.60 -3.79 4.02
C TYR A 71 -7.07 -3.84 3.54
N THR A 72 -7.88 -4.69 4.17
CA THR A 72 -9.27 -4.93 3.78
C THR A 72 -10.09 -3.65 3.61
N LEU A 73 -10.04 -2.72 4.58
CA LEU A 73 -10.77 -1.45 4.49
C LEU A 73 -10.30 -0.55 3.34
N ASP A 74 -9.03 -0.61 2.93
CA ASP A 74 -8.54 0.19 1.81
C ASP A 74 -9.16 -0.28 0.48
N TYR A 75 -9.30 -1.60 0.30
CA TYR A 75 -9.98 -2.15 -0.86
C TYR A 75 -11.48 -1.85 -0.81
N ILE A 76 -12.14 -2.06 0.33
CA ILE A 76 -13.57 -1.78 0.50
C ILE A 76 -13.88 -0.32 0.11
N ASN A 77 -13.10 0.65 0.61
CA ASN A 77 -13.28 2.06 0.29
C ASN A 77 -13.08 2.40 -1.20
N THR A 78 -12.44 1.51 -1.97
CA THR A 78 -12.15 1.74 -3.39
C THR A 78 -13.12 1.00 -4.32
N ILE A 79 -13.60 -0.18 -3.93
CA ILE A 79 -14.34 -1.09 -4.82
C ILE A 79 -15.78 -1.34 -4.39
N CYS A 80 -16.17 -0.94 -3.17
CA CYS A 80 -17.47 -1.24 -2.59
C CYS A 80 -18.28 0.04 -2.37
N ASP A 81 -19.52 0.00 -2.82
CA ASP A 81 -20.52 1.02 -2.52
C ASP A 81 -21.37 0.59 -1.31
N GLU A 82 -21.94 1.57 -0.60
CA GLU A 82 -22.91 1.34 0.49
C GLU A 82 -22.40 0.37 1.57
N PHE A 83 -21.10 0.33 1.85
CA PHE A 83 -20.55 -0.60 2.83
C PHE A 83 -21.03 -0.26 4.24
N GLN A 84 -21.72 -1.21 4.86
CA GLN A 84 -22.18 -1.17 6.24
C GLN A 84 -21.47 -2.25 7.04
N GLU A 85 -20.51 -1.84 7.87
CA GLU A 85 -19.82 -2.73 8.80
C GLU A 85 -20.81 -3.27 9.84
N LEU A 86 -20.70 -4.57 10.12
CA LEU A 86 -21.43 -5.30 11.13
C LEU A 86 -20.45 -5.72 12.23
N ALA A 87 -20.91 -5.66 13.47
CA ALA A 87 -20.08 -5.88 14.65
C ALA A 87 -20.65 -6.99 15.55
N GLY A 88 -19.75 -7.75 16.17
CA GLY A 88 -20.05 -8.71 17.22
C GLY A 88 -20.44 -10.10 16.74
N ASP A 89 -20.08 -11.09 17.54
CA ASP A 89 -20.39 -12.51 17.36
C ASP A 89 -21.73 -12.95 18.01
N ARG A 90 -22.42 -12.01 18.70
CA ARG A 90 -23.63 -12.24 19.51
C ARG A 90 -23.43 -13.11 20.76
N ALA A 91 -22.21 -13.46 21.12
CA ALA A 91 -21.90 -14.37 22.22
C ALA A 91 -20.90 -13.78 23.20
N TYR A 92 -19.80 -13.21 22.72
CA TYR A 92 -18.68 -12.77 23.53
C TYR A 92 -18.26 -11.35 23.21
N ALA A 93 -17.75 -11.10 22.00
CA ALA A 93 -17.12 -9.83 21.66
C ALA A 93 -17.16 -9.50 20.17
N ASP A 94 -16.80 -8.26 19.87
CA ASP A 94 -16.53 -7.78 18.52
C ASP A 94 -15.02 -7.71 18.29
N ASP A 95 -14.47 -8.71 17.59
CA ASP A 95 -13.04 -8.79 17.32
C ASP A 95 -12.62 -7.80 16.22
N LYS A 96 -11.91 -6.75 16.63
CA LYS A 96 -11.41 -5.69 15.74
C LYS A 96 -10.36 -6.15 14.74
N ALA A 97 -9.82 -7.37 14.88
CA ALA A 97 -8.95 -7.99 13.87
C ALA A 97 -9.73 -8.40 12.61
N ILE A 98 -11.05 -8.59 12.72
CA ILE A 98 -11.94 -8.89 11.59
C ILE A 98 -12.82 -7.68 11.32
N VAL A 99 -12.99 -7.39 10.03
CA VAL A 99 -14.00 -6.44 9.55
C VAL A 99 -14.94 -7.23 8.66
N GLY A 100 -16.24 -7.11 8.92
CA GLY A 100 -17.29 -7.79 8.18
C GLY A 100 -18.44 -6.84 7.91
N GLY A 101 -19.11 -6.95 6.77
CA GLY A 101 -20.24 -6.07 6.47
C GLY A 101 -20.98 -6.39 5.19
N LEU A 102 -22.11 -5.71 5.01
CA LEU A 102 -22.90 -5.73 3.78
C LEU A 102 -22.42 -4.60 2.87
N GLY A 103 -22.44 -4.80 1.57
CA GLY A 103 -22.14 -3.74 0.61
C GLY A 103 -22.55 -4.13 -0.81
N ARG A 104 -22.18 -3.30 -1.78
CA ARG A 104 -22.41 -3.56 -3.21
C ARG A 104 -21.13 -3.45 -4.01
N ILE A 105 -20.95 -4.37 -4.94
CA ILE A 105 -19.89 -4.30 -5.96
C ILE A 105 -20.57 -4.42 -7.32
N ASP A 106 -20.41 -3.41 -8.18
CA ASP A 106 -21.13 -3.29 -9.46
C ASP A 106 -22.65 -3.45 -9.29
N GLY A 107 -23.21 -2.83 -8.26
CA GLY A 107 -24.63 -2.92 -7.90
C GLY A 107 -25.08 -4.27 -7.30
N ARG A 108 -24.24 -5.31 -7.30
CA ARG A 108 -24.57 -6.62 -6.72
C ARG A 108 -24.35 -6.63 -5.22
N PRO A 109 -25.36 -7.01 -4.40
CA PRO A 109 -25.20 -7.09 -2.96
C PRO A 109 -24.26 -8.23 -2.58
N VAL A 110 -23.31 -7.94 -1.69
CA VAL A 110 -22.28 -8.87 -1.24
C VAL A 110 -22.09 -8.77 0.28
N VAL A 111 -21.58 -9.85 0.87
CA VAL A 111 -21.00 -9.85 2.22
C VAL A 111 -19.48 -9.81 2.06
N ILE A 112 -18.82 -8.87 2.71
CA ILE A 112 -17.36 -8.75 2.69
C ILE A 112 -16.85 -9.05 4.09
N ILE A 113 -15.83 -9.92 4.19
CA ILE A 113 -15.16 -10.27 5.44
C ILE A 113 -13.66 -10.29 5.19
N GLY A 114 -12.87 -9.70 6.08
CA GLY A 114 -11.41 -9.75 5.96
C GLY A 114 -10.66 -9.32 7.21
N HIS A 115 -9.36 -9.57 7.19
CA HIS A 115 -8.44 -9.24 8.28
C HIS A 115 -8.03 -7.76 8.23
N GLN A 116 -8.15 -7.06 9.34
CA GLN A 116 -7.76 -5.67 9.47
C GLN A 116 -6.62 -5.50 10.47
N LYS A 117 -5.42 -5.17 9.98
CA LYS A 117 -4.19 -5.15 10.76
C LYS A 117 -3.91 -3.85 11.51
N GLY A 118 -4.33 -2.71 10.97
CA GLY A 118 -3.97 -1.38 11.50
C GLY A 118 -2.66 -0.83 10.94
N ARG A 119 -2.59 0.50 10.76
CA ARG A 119 -1.45 1.20 10.13
C ARG A 119 -0.46 1.74 11.16
N ASP A 120 -0.96 2.47 12.15
CA ASP A 120 -0.18 3.01 13.27
C ASP A 120 -0.09 1.99 14.42
N THR A 121 0.82 2.25 15.37
CA THR A 121 1.04 1.36 16.52
C THR A 121 -0.23 1.20 17.36
N LYS A 122 -1.01 2.28 17.54
CA LYS A 122 -2.25 2.22 18.33
C LYS A 122 -3.29 1.32 17.67
N THR A 123 -3.56 1.47 16.38
CA THR A 123 -4.53 0.59 15.69
C THR A 123 -4.02 -0.83 15.55
N LYS A 124 -2.72 -1.06 15.40
CA LYS A 124 -2.13 -2.42 15.37
C LYS A 124 -2.40 -3.18 16.66
N VAL A 125 -2.19 -2.53 17.81
CA VAL A 125 -2.49 -3.14 19.11
C VAL A 125 -3.98 -3.37 19.27
N ALA A 126 -4.81 -2.36 18.94
CA ALA A 126 -6.27 -2.47 19.05
C ALA A 126 -6.88 -3.60 18.19
N ARG A 127 -6.26 -3.91 17.05
CA ARG A 127 -6.71 -4.95 16.12
C ARG A 127 -5.88 -6.24 16.19
N ASN A 128 -5.10 -6.42 17.26
CA ASN A 128 -4.23 -7.58 17.47
C ASN A 128 -3.38 -7.95 16.22
N PHE A 129 -2.86 -6.96 15.51
CA PHE A 129 -2.09 -7.12 14.27
C PHE A 129 -2.84 -7.89 13.14
N GLY A 130 -4.17 -7.88 13.16
CA GLY A 130 -5.01 -8.62 12.23
C GLY A 130 -5.04 -10.12 12.51
N MET A 131 -4.73 -10.54 13.75
CA MET A 131 -4.83 -11.92 14.20
C MET A 131 -6.11 -12.07 15.04
N PRO A 132 -7.14 -12.79 14.55
CA PRO A 132 -8.39 -12.94 15.28
C PRO A 132 -8.22 -13.84 16.51
N ARG A 133 -9.12 -13.70 17.50
CA ARG A 133 -9.11 -14.45 18.76
C ARG A 133 -10.42 -15.15 19.06
#